data_AF-A0A7Y2FP36-F1
#
_entry.id   AF-A0A7Y2FP36-F1
#
_cell.length_a   1.000
_cell.length_b   1.000
_cell.length_c   1.000
_cell.angle_alpha   90.00
_cell.angle_beta   90.00
_cell.angle_gamma   90.00
#
_symmetry.space_group_name_H-M   'P 1'
#
loop_
_entity.id
_entity.type
_entity.pdbx_description
1 polymer ?
#
loop_
_entity_poly.entity_id
_entity_poly.type
_entity_poly.pdbx_seq_one_letter_code
_entity_poly.pdbx_strand_id
1 'polypeptide(L)' 'VGDSVVQGQVICIVEAMKLMNEIEAEAAGTIVEVLVENGKPVEYGDRLFRIEIG' A
#
# COMPACT_ATOMS: atom_id res chain seq x y z
N VAL A 1 -7.44 7.17 3.46
CA VAL A 1 -6.47 8.12 4.08
C VAL A 1 -7.04 8.50 5.42
N GLY A 2 -6.23 8.41 6.47
CA GLY A 2 -6.68 8.48 7.87
C GLY A 2 -7.03 7.11 8.47
N ASP A 3 -6.82 6.04 7.72
CA ASP A 3 -7.15 4.68 8.14
C ASP A 3 -6.00 4.09 8.97
N SER A 4 -6.32 3.54 10.13
CA SER A 4 -5.36 2.81 10.95
C SER A 4 -5.19 1.39 10.41
N VAL A 5 -3.94 0.92 10.36
CA VAL A 5 -3.56 -0.40 9.86
C VAL A 5 -2.71 -1.13 10.90
N VAL A 6 -2.79 -2.46 10.90
CA VAL A 6 -1.89 -3.32 11.67
C VAL A 6 -0.82 -3.94 10.77
N GLN A 7 0.31 -4.36 11.35
CA GLN A 7 1.34 -5.08 10.61
C GLN A 7 0.75 -6.36 9.96
N GLY A 8 1.05 -6.57 8.68
CA GLY A 8 0.54 -7.69 7.89
C GLY A 8 -0.87 -7.47 7.31
N GLN A 9 -1.52 -6.34 7.60
CA GLN A 9 -2.81 -6.02 6.99
C GLN A 9 -2.64 -5.72 5.50
N VAL A 10 -3.42 -6.37 4.64
CA VAL A 10 -3.46 -6.05 3.21
C VAL A 10 -4.00 -4.63 3.01
N ILE A 11 -3.21 -3.77 2.36
CA ILE A 11 -3.52 -2.35 2.14
C ILE A 11 -3.79 -2.02 0.67
N CYS A 12 -3.26 -2.81 -0.27
CA CYS A 12 -3.65 -2.74 -1.67
C CYS A 12 -3.36 -4.05 -2.41
N ILE A 13 -3.85 -4.14 -3.65
CA ILE A 13 -3.57 -5.23 -4.57
C ILE A 13 -2.98 -4.64 -5.84
N VAL A 14 -1.90 -5.23 -6.33
CA VAL A 14 -1.26 -4.86 -7.59
C VAL A 14 -1.40 -6.00 -8.58
N GLU A 15 -1.85 -5.69 -9.80
CA GLU A 15 -1.86 -6.66 -10.89
C GLU A 15 -0.52 -6.62 -11.64
N ALA A 16 0.18 -7.75 -11.69
CA ALA A 16 1.38 -7.93 -12.47
C ALA A 16 1.31 -9.25 -13.26
N MET A 17 1.43 -9.20 -14.59
CA MET A 17 1.45 -10.40 -15.45
C MET A 17 0.25 -11.35 -15.23
N LYS A 18 -0.97 -10.79 -15.04
CA LYS A 18 -2.21 -11.51 -14.69
C LYS A 18 -2.20 -12.17 -13.30
N LEU A 19 -1.22 -11.85 -12.46
CA LEU A 19 -1.19 -12.22 -11.06
C LEU A 19 -1.61 -11.03 -10.22
N MET A 20 -2.44 -11.29 -9.22
CA MET A 20 -2.82 -10.31 -8.20
C MET A 20 -1.89 -10.51 -7.02
N ASN A 21 -1.07 -9.51 -6.71
CA ASN A 21 -0.17 -9.50 -5.58
C ASN A 21 -0.76 -8.60 -4.49
N GLU A 22 -0.91 -9.15 -3.29
CA GLU A 22 -1.31 -8.40 -2.11
C GLU A 22 -0.10 -7.65 -1.55
N ILE A 23 -0.30 -6.38 -1.23
CA ILE A 23 0.69 -5.56 -0.53
C ILE A 23 0.22 -5.40 0.91
N GLU A 24 1.05 -5.83 1.85
CA GLU A 24 0.79 -5.78 3.28
C GLU A 24 1.48 -4.58 3.93
N ALA A 25 0.87 -4.04 5.00
CA ALA A 25 1.49 -3.02 5.82
C ALA A 25 2.69 -3.60 6.58
N GLU A 26 3.87 -3.00 6.41
CA GLU A 26 5.10 -3.45 7.08
C GLU A 26 5.08 -3.18 8.60
N ALA A 27 4.27 -2.22 9.05
CA ALA A 27 4.14 -1.83 10.44
C ALA A 27 2.71 -1.38 10.75
N ALA A 28 2.34 -1.41 12.04
CA ALA A 28 1.12 -0.77 12.51
C ALA A 28 1.27 0.75 12.49
N GLY A 29 0.21 1.47 12.12
CA GLY A 29 0.24 2.92 11.99
C GLY A 29 -0.99 3.48 11.29
N THR A 30 -0.90 4.69 10.78
CA THR A 30 -1.99 5.35 10.04
C THR A 30 -1.56 5.70 8.62
N ILE A 31 -2.38 5.36 7.61
CA ILE A 31 -2.16 5.76 6.22
C ILE A 31 -2.42 7.26 6.10
N VAL A 32 -1.36 8.06 6.02
CA VAL A 32 -1.44 9.52 5.92
C VAL A 32 -1.45 10.01 4.47
N GLU A 33 -1.02 9.18 3.52
CA GLU A 33 -1.02 9.54 2.09
C GLU A 33 -1.06 8.30 1.18
N VAL A 34 -1.78 8.44 0.06
CA VAL A 34 -1.73 7.50 -1.06
C VAL A 34 -0.97 8.21 -2.19
N LEU A 35 0.17 7.63 -2.59
CA LEU A 35 1.10 8.25 -3.53
C LEU A 35 0.81 7.88 -4.99
N VAL A 36 -0.09 6.92 -5.21
CA VAL A 36 -0.45 6.40 -6.53
C VAL A 36 -1.97 6.33 -6.66
N GLU A 37 -2.49 6.80 -7.79
CA GLU A 37 -3.92 6.67 -8.11
C GLU A 37 -4.27 5.24 -8.52
N ASN A 38 -5.48 4.78 -8.17
CA ASN A 38 -5.96 3.46 -8.55
C ASN A 38 -5.97 3.29 -10.08
N GLY A 39 -5.51 2.13 -10.55
CA GLY A 39 -5.43 1.79 -11.98
C GLY A 39 -4.26 2.44 -12.72
N LYS A 40 -3.35 3.15 -12.04
CA LYS A 40 -2.10 3.61 -12.64
C LYS A 40 -1.04 2.50 -12.61
N PRO A 41 -0.18 2.41 -13.64
CA PRO A 41 0.99 1.54 -13.61
C PRO A 41 1.93 1.92 -12.47
N VAL A 42 2.56 0.91 -11.87
CA VAL A 42 3.60 1.05 -10.84
C VAL A 42 4.78 0.17 -11.21
N GLU A 43 5.98 0.58 -10.79
CA GLU A 43 7.21 -0.18 -10.99
C GLU A 43 7.77 -0.70 -9.67
N TYR A 44 8.68 -1.66 -9.76
CA TYR A 44 9.38 -2.16 -8.58
C TYR A 44 10.20 -1.04 -7.94
N GLY A 45 9.95 -0.79 -6.66
CA GLY A 45 10.62 0.27 -5.89
C GLY A 45 9.81 1.56 -5.76
N ASP A 46 8.66 1.67 -6.43
CA ASP A 46 7.76 2.81 -6.24
C ASP A 46 7.17 2.82 -4.83
N ARG A 47 7.04 4.03 -4.27
CA ARG A 47 6.35 4.24 -2.99
C ARG A 47 4.85 4.35 -3.25
N LEU A 48 4.06 3.47 -2.63
CA LEU A 48 2.61 3.41 -2.84
C LEU A 48 1.83 4.17 -1.77
N PHE A 49 2.25 4.04 -0.51
CA PHE A 49 1.59 4.65 0.64
C PHE A 49 2.62 5.26 1.59
N ARG A 50 2.21 6.32 2.30
CA ARG A 50 2.94 6.82 3.45
C ARG A 50 2.19 6.43 4.72
N ILE A 51 2.88 5.69 5.60
CA ILE A 51 2.38 5.28 6.90
C ILE A 51 3.10 6.09 7.98
N GLU A 52 2.34 6.73 8.86
CA GLU A 52 2.86 7.32 10.09
C GLU A 52 2.82 6.28 11.21
N ILE A 53 3.99 5.96 11.76
CA ILE A 53 4.16 5.03 12.87
C ILE A 53 4.22 5.86 14.16
N GLY A 54 3.38 5.50 15.12
CA GLY A 54 3.29 6.13 16.45
C GLY A 54 4.01 5.34 17.53
#